data_AF-A0A2P2KTQ9-F1
#
_entry.id   AF-A0A2P2KTQ9-F1
#
_cell.length_a   1.000
_cell.length_b   1.000
_cell.length_c   1.000
_cell.angle_alpha   90.00
_cell.angle_beta   90.00
_cell.angle_gamma   90.00
#
_symmetry.space_group_name_H-M   'P 1'
#
loop_
_entity.id
_entity.type
_entity.pdbx_description
1 polymer ?
#
loop_
_entity_poly.entity_id
_entity_poly.type
_entity_poly.pdbx_seq_one_letter_code
_entity_poly.pdbx_strand_id
1 'polypeptide(L)'
;MELKREVGLLWQQFKALLVKNLLLSWRNKRATFLQLFASLVFILLLFCIDRATRSMNYGTTAYKSVTDPLVSFYPSIPPCEDKLYIKFPCFDFLWSGNDSFRVRNIVRSIMANNPGRAIPSSKVMSFTTKEEVDEWILNNQNRVPGALHFRETNATFISYGLQINSTVATKRGHFEDPTFKFQIPFQVAAEREVARSVIGDSNFGWVVGFKEFAHPARETFSALSTIGPAFFLAFAMFGFVLQISSLVAEKELRLRQSMSMMGLYESAYWLSWITWEGILSLVSSLLLILFGMMFQFDFFKKNNFAVVFLVFFLFQLCMTGLAFMLSAFVSKSTSANTVGFSLFIIGFLTQIVTLVGFPYKKQFSRIIRNVWSLYPPNLLAAAVDLLVQATATPEDAGISWSRRDKCSLDDTECVITINDVYIWLISTFFVWLVLAIYFDNVIPNASGVRKSVFYFLMPGYWTGKGGNKVEEGGICSCSASVSEQEHTIPDDEDVLEEESIIKKDAREGTIDPSVAVQIRGLVKTYAGTRDIGCGKCKKTSPYHALKGLWMNFSEDQLFCLLGPNGAGKTTAINCLTGITPVTSGDALIYGYSIRSSVGMSKIQRLIGVCPQVISLLLYLNEHMCAHLHGAFFKW
;
A
#
# COMPACT_ATOMS: atom_id res chain seq x y z
N MET A 1 27.90 -8.52 44.03
CA MET A 1 26.54 -7.93 43.99
C MET A 1 25.75 -8.56 42.86
N GLU A 2 24.49 -8.88 43.13
CA GLU A 2 23.76 -10.05 42.63
C GLU A 2 23.30 -10.03 41.15
N LEU A 3 23.08 -11.25 40.66
CA LEU A 3 22.51 -11.70 39.38
C LEU A 3 21.09 -11.18 39.04
N LYS A 4 20.65 -10.01 39.53
CA LYS A 4 19.40 -9.34 39.09
C LYS A 4 19.51 -8.61 37.74
N ARG A 5 20.61 -8.81 37.00
CA ARG A 5 21.17 -7.80 36.07
C ARG A 5 20.81 -7.95 34.58
N GLU A 6 20.17 -9.03 34.10
CA GLU A 6 19.91 -9.23 32.66
C GLU A 6 18.59 -8.61 32.17
N VAL A 7 17.45 -8.94 32.79
CA VAL A 7 16.13 -8.39 32.40
C VAL A 7 16.06 -6.88 32.66
N GLY A 8 16.62 -6.41 33.79
CA GLY A 8 16.68 -4.98 34.10
C GLY A 8 17.50 -4.18 33.09
N LEU A 9 18.60 -4.75 32.58
CA LEU A 9 19.42 -4.12 31.53
C LEU A 9 18.68 -4.10 30.19
N LEU A 10 17.99 -5.19 29.83
CA LEU A 10 17.18 -5.23 28.62
C LEU A 10 16.08 -4.16 28.64
N TRP A 11 15.38 -4.01 29.78
CA TRP A 11 14.36 -2.98 29.95
C TRP A 11 14.92 -1.55 29.88
N GLN A 12 16.09 -1.32 30.49
CA GLN A 12 16.79 -0.04 30.42
C GLN A 12 17.18 0.31 28.98
N GLN A 13 17.76 -0.64 28.24
CA GLN A 13 18.12 -0.48 26.82
C GLN A 13 16.89 -0.24 25.95
N PHE A 14 15.80 -1.00 26.17
CA PHE A 14 14.53 -0.81 25.48
C PHE A 14 13.97 0.60 25.69
N LYS A 15 13.91 1.08 26.94
CA LYS A 15 13.41 2.43 27.25
C LYS A 15 14.26 3.51 26.58
N ALA A 16 15.59 3.38 26.61
CA ALA A 16 16.49 4.33 25.96
C ALA A 16 16.29 4.37 24.44
N LEU A 17 16.14 3.20 23.80
CA LEU A 17 15.86 3.11 22.36
C LEU A 17 14.48 3.66 21.98
N LEU A 18 13.47 3.47 22.84
CA LEU A 18 12.13 4.01 22.60
C LEU A 18 12.14 5.54 22.66
N VAL A 19 12.84 6.12 23.63
CA VAL A 19 13.07 7.57 23.72
C VAL A 19 13.85 8.09 22.50
N LYS A 20 14.88 7.36 22.05
CA LYS A 20 15.59 7.68 20.81
C LYS A 20 14.62 7.72 19.62
N ASN A 21 13.77 6.70 19.45
CA ASN A 21 12.82 6.64 18.34
C ASN A 21 11.82 7.81 18.38
N LEU A 22 11.29 8.13 19.57
CA LEU A 22 10.46 9.32 19.79
C LEU A 22 11.16 10.61 19.37
N LEU A 23 12.41 10.80 19.80
CA LEU A 23 13.19 12.00 19.47
C LEU A 23 13.54 12.09 17.99
N LEU A 24 13.83 10.96 17.33
CA LEU A 24 14.05 10.91 15.88
C LEU A 24 12.80 11.33 15.11
N SER A 25 11.63 10.80 15.49
CA SER A 25 10.35 11.22 14.92
C SER A 25 10.04 12.70 15.21
N TRP A 26 10.39 13.20 16.40
CA TRP A 26 10.25 14.62 16.75
C TRP A 26 11.19 15.53 15.96
N ARG A 27 12.38 15.05 15.59
CA ARG A 27 13.32 15.82 14.76
C ARG A 27 12.86 15.83 13.30
N ASN A 28 12.34 14.72 12.81
CA ASN A 28 11.74 14.61 11.48
C ASN A 28 10.24 14.97 11.48
N LYS A 29 9.91 16.16 11.98
CA LYS A 29 8.51 16.62 12.18
C LYS A 29 7.66 16.49 10.92
N ARG A 30 8.25 16.77 9.74
CA ARG A 30 7.53 16.73 8.47
C ARG A 30 7.08 15.31 8.13
N ALA A 31 7.97 14.32 8.22
CA ALA A 31 7.62 12.94 7.92
C ALA A 31 6.59 12.38 8.92
N THR A 32 6.80 12.62 10.22
CA THR A 32 5.88 12.16 11.28
C THR A 32 4.51 12.84 11.16
N PHE A 33 4.47 14.14 10.87
CA PHE A 33 3.21 14.87 10.65
C PHE A 33 2.48 14.32 9.41
N LEU A 34 3.19 14.12 8.30
CA LEU A 34 2.61 13.54 7.09
C LEU A 34 2.08 12.12 7.35
N GLN A 35 2.80 11.27 8.10
CA GLN A 35 2.36 9.92 8.46
C GLN A 35 1.08 9.90 9.30
N LEU A 36 0.93 10.83 10.24
CA LEU A 36 -0.23 10.88 11.15
C LEU A 36 -1.44 11.59 10.53
N PHE A 37 -1.22 12.67 9.77
CA PHE A 37 -2.29 13.51 9.20
C PHE A 37 -2.58 13.23 7.73
N ALA A 38 -1.90 12.28 7.08
CA ALA A 38 -2.24 11.86 5.71
C ALA A 38 -3.72 11.47 5.60
N SER A 39 -4.29 10.82 6.63
CA SER A 39 -5.71 10.45 6.68
C SER A 39 -6.63 11.65 6.49
N LEU A 40 -6.31 12.82 7.06
CA LEU A 40 -7.09 14.04 6.89
C LEU A 40 -7.16 14.45 5.41
N VAL A 41 -6.02 14.42 4.71
CA VAL A 41 -5.93 14.80 3.29
C VAL A 41 -6.74 13.84 2.43
N PHE A 42 -6.56 12.53 2.60
CA PHE A 42 -7.28 11.54 1.81
C PHE A 42 -8.79 11.54 2.10
N ILE A 43 -9.21 11.68 3.36
CA ILE A 43 -10.63 11.76 3.71
C ILE A 43 -11.25 13.06 3.21
N LEU A 44 -10.54 14.19 3.30
CA LEU A 44 -11.01 15.47 2.76
C LEU A 44 -11.21 15.40 1.24
N LEU A 45 -10.26 14.82 0.51
CA LEU A 45 -10.40 14.61 -0.94
C LEU A 45 -11.60 13.71 -1.26
N LEU A 46 -11.78 12.61 -0.51
CA LEU A 46 -12.93 11.73 -0.66
C LEU A 46 -14.26 12.47 -0.39
N PHE A 47 -14.29 13.34 0.63
CA PHE A 47 -15.44 14.19 0.94
C PHE A 47 -15.75 15.19 -0.19
N CYS A 48 -14.73 15.83 -0.75
CA CYS A 48 -14.90 16.73 -1.90
C CYS A 48 -15.47 15.98 -3.11
N ILE A 49 -14.99 14.78 -3.40
CA ILE A 49 -15.51 13.94 -4.50
C ILE A 49 -16.97 13.56 -4.22
N ASP A 50 -17.29 13.07 -3.03
CA ASP A 50 -18.66 12.69 -2.64
C ASP A 50 -19.64 13.88 -2.78
N ARG A 51 -19.25 15.06 -2.27
CA ARG A 51 -20.05 16.29 -2.39
C ARG A 51 -20.21 16.74 -3.84
N ALA A 52 -19.15 16.64 -4.65
CA ALA A 52 -19.22 16.98 -6.07
C ALA A 52 -20.17 16.05 -6.82
N THR A 53 -20.11 14.74 -6.56
CA THR A 53 -21.01 13.77 -7.22
C THR A 53 -22.47 13.97 -6.80
N ARG A 54 -22.74 14.21 -5.51
CA ARG A 54 -24.10 14.54 -5.04
C ARG A 54 -24.64 15.82 -5.66
N SER A 55 -23.80 16.86 -5.78
CA SER A 55 -24.18 18.14 -6.40
C SER A 55 -24.53 17.97 -7.89
N MET A 56 -23.74 17.20 -8.64
CA MET A 56 -24.02 16.89 -10.05
C MET A 56 -25.39 16.22 -10.25
N ASN A 57 -25.81 15.41 -9.27
CA ASN A 57 -27.05 14.64 -9.33
C ASN A 57 -28.26 15.36 -8.73
N TYR A 58 -28.11 16.57 -8.18
CA TYR A 58 -29.20 17.29 -7.49
C TYR A 58 -30.36 17.72 -8.40
N GLY A 59 -30.11 17.86 -9.70
CA GLY A 59 -31.07 18.40 -10.67
C GLY A 59 -32.13 17.42 -11.17
N THR A 60 -31.94 16.10 -11.01
CA THR A 60 -32.88 15.09 -11.54
C THR A 60 -33.84 14.59 -10.45
N THR A 61 -35.10 14.37 -10.81
CA THR A 61 -36.11 13.78 -9.92
C THR A 61 -35.72 12.37 -9.50
N ALA A 62 -34.97 11.64 -10.33
CA ALA A 62 -34.50 10.28 -10.07
C ALA A 62 -33.76 10.08 -8.73
N TYR A 63 -33.07 11.11 -8.22
CA TYR A 63 -32.33 11.05 -6.94
C TYR A 63 -33.05 11.80 -5.80
N LYS A 64 -34.33 12.13 -5.97
CA LYS A 64 -35.19 12.71 -4.93
C LYS A 64 -36.32 11.74 -4.62
N SER A 65 -36.76 11.73 -3.37
CA SER A 65 -37.99 11.04 -3.01
C SER A 65 -39.15 11.90 -3.47
N VAL A 66 -39.88 11.43 -4.48
CA VAL A 66 -41.03 12.14 -5.04
C VAL A 66 -42.29 11.39 -4.62
N THR A 67 -43.06 11.99 -3.71
CA THR A 67 -44.29 11.39 -3.16
C THR A 67 -45.54 11.77 -3.94
N ASP A 68 -45.60 12.98 -4.49
CA ASP A 68 -46.67 13.44 -5.37
C ASP A 68 -46.12 14.23 -6.57
N PRO A 69 -45.85 13.55 -7.70
CA PRO A 69 -45.36 14.22 -8.89
C PRO A 69 -46.46 15.05 -9.58
N LEU A 70 -46.08 16.23 -10.08
CA LEU A 70 -46.97 17.11 -10.82
C LEU A 70 -47.23 16.56 -12.22
N VAL A 71 -48.47 16.69 -12.68
CA VAL A 71 -48.86 16.33 -14.05
C VAL A 71 -48.33 17.40 -15.00
N SER A 72 -47.56 16.98 -16.00
CA SER A 72 -47.17 17.83 -17.13
C SER A 72 -48.29 17.82 -18.17
N PHE A 73 -48.90 18.99 -18.38
CA PHE A 73 -49.92 19.20 -19.40
C PHE A 73 -49.33 19.92 -20.61
N TYR A 74 -49.80 19.59 -21.81
CA TYR A 74 -49.46 20.26 -23.08
C TYR A 74 -47.96 20.20 -23.44
N PRO A 75 -47.40 19.02 -23.70
CA PRO A 75 -46.02 18.91 -24.14
C PRO A 75 -45.85 19.65 -25.48
N SER A 76 -44.97 20.65 -25.53
CA SER A 76 -44.64 21.39 -26.74
C SER A 76 -43.50 20.73 -27.49
N ILE A 77 -43.53 20.77 -28.83
CA ILE A 77 -42.38 20.36 -29.63
C ILE A 77 -41.29 21.43 -29.44
N PRO A 78 -40.16 21.11 -28.77
CA PRO A 78 -39.11 22.07 -28.50
C PRO A 78 -38.40 22.48 -29.80
N PRO A 79 -37.80 23.67 -29.87
CA PRO A 79 -36.92 24.04 -30.98
C PRO A 79 -35.72 23.08 -31.02
N CYS A 80 -35.24 22.76 -32.22
CA CYS A 80 -34.11 21.85 -32.38
C CYS A 80 -32.84 22.33 -31.66
N GLU A 81 -32.71 23.65 -31.46
CA GLU A 81 -31.64 24.29 -30.69
C GLU A 81 -31.56 23.86 -29.23
N ASP A 82 -32.67 23.44 -28.63
CA ASP A 82 -32.71 23.04 -27.23
C ASP A 82 -32.09 21.65 -26.99
N LYS A 83 -31.79 20.90 -28.07
CA LYS A 83 -31.18 19.56 -27.98
C LYS A 83 -29.67 19.66 -27.71
N LEU A 84 -29.17 18.92 -26.72
CA LEU A 84 -27.79 19.06 -26.22
C LEU A 84 -26.68 18.78 -27.26
N TYR A 85 -26.98 17.98 -28.29
CA TYR A 85 -26.06 17.57 -29.37
C TYR A 85 -26.69 17.72 -30.76
N ILE A 86 -27.07 18.94 -31.13
CA ILE A 86 -27.54 19.28 -32.48
C ILE A 86 -26.48 20.05 -33.28
N LYS A 87 -26.41 19.83 -34.60
CA LYS A 87 -25.59 20.58 -35.55
C LYS A 87 -26.44 21.64 -36.25
N PHE A 88 -25.86 22.82 -36.45
CA PHE A 88 -26.49 23.91 -37.21
C PHE A 88 -26.15 23.82 -38.70
N PRO A 89 -27.09 24.19 -39.60
CA PRO A 89 -28.50 24.48 -39.33
C PRO A 89 -29.29 23.23 -38.91
N CYS A 90 -30.27 23.40 -38.02
CA CYS A 90 -31.14 22.32 -37.53
C CYS A 90 -32.61 22.55 -37.86
N PHE A 91 -33.36 21.45 -37.96
CA PHE A 91 -34.80 21.41 -38.19
C PHE A 91 -35.52 20.80 -36.98
N ASP A 92 -36.69 21.32 -36.66
CA ASP A 92 -37.51 20.87 -35.53
C ASP A 92 -38.07 19.47 -35.78
N PHE A 93 -38.52 19.19 -37.01
CA PHE A 93 -38.86 17.84 -37.47
C PHE A 93 -38.91 17.77 -39.01
N LEU A 94 -38.85 16.55 -39.56
CA LEU A 94 -39.11 16.28 -40.98
C LEU A 94 -40.44 15.54 -41.14
N TRP A 95 -40.98 15.49 -42.35
CA TRP A 95 -42.12 14.62 -42.62
C TRP A 95 -42.20 14.13 -44.07
N SER A 96 -42.90 13.03 -44.30
CA SER A 96 -43.19 12.46 -45.62
C SER A 96 -44.69 12.29 -45.88
N GLY A 97 -45.09 12.19 -47.15
CA GLY A 97 -46.48 12.17 -47.60
C GLY A 97 -46.98 13.51 -48.17
N ASN A 98 -46.06 14.35 -48.68
CA ASN A 98 -46.37 15.71 -49.15
C ASN A 98 -47.33 15.78 -50.34
N ASP A 99 -47.51 14.67 -51.05
CA ASP A 99 -48.41 14.58 -52.20
C ASP A 99 -49.88 14.80 -51.79
N SER A 100 -50.25 14.41 -50.56
CA SER A 100 -51.59 14.64 -50.03
C SER A 100 -51.80 16.07 -49.55
N PHE A 101 -52.82 16.73 -50.10
CA PHE A 101 -53.27 18.05 -49.60
C PHE A 101 -53.75 17.98 -48.14
N ARG A 102 -54.37 16.86 -47.76
CA ARG A 102 -54.85 16.66 -46.39
C ARG A 102 -53.69 16.55 -45.40
N VAL A 103 -52.66 15.78 -45.73
CA VAL A 103 -51.45 15.67 -44.90
C VAL A 103 -50.74 17.02 -44.78
N ARG A 104 -50.63 17.78 -45.88
CA ARG A 104 -50.10 19.16 -45.84
C ARG A 104 -50.87 20.06 -44.87
N ASN A 105 -52.20 19.95 -44.84
CA ASN A 105 -53.02 20.71 -43.89
C ASN A 105 -52.81 20.24 -42.45
N ILE A 106 -52.74 18.93 -42.19
CA ILE A 106 -52.45 18.38 -40.86
C ILE A 106 -51.11 18.93 -40.34
N VAL A 107 -50.04 18.85 -41.13
CA VAL A 107 -48.72 19.34 -40.72
C VAL A 107 -48.72 20.85 -40.51
N ARG A 108 -49.41 21.62 -41.35
CA ARG A 108 -49.59 23.07 -41.14
C ARG A 108 -50.28 23.36 -39.81
N SER A 109 -51.30 22.58 -39.45
CA SER A 109 -51.98 22.70 -38.15
C SER A 109 -51.08 22.28 -36.98
N ILE A 110 -50.25 21.24 -37.12
CA ILE A 110 -49.24 20.86 -36.11
C ILE A 110 -48.33 22.04 -35.82
N MET A 111 -47.84 22.69 -36.87
CA MET A 111 -46.94 23.84 -36.75
C MET A 111 -47.63 25.07 -36.12
N ALA A 112 -48.87 25.37 -36.54
CA ALA A 112 -49.62 26.53 -36.05
C ALA A 112 -50.10 26.36 -34.60
N ASN A 113 -50.53 25.15 -34.23
CA ASN A 113 -51.12 24.85 -32.92
C ASN A 113 -50.11 24.28 -31.92
N ASN A 114 -48.80 24.36 -32.18
CA ASN A 114 -47.80 23.89 -31.23
C ASN A 114 -47.82 24.77 -29.96
N PRO A 115 -48.02 24.19 -28.76
CA PRO A 115 -48.14 24.97 -27.53
C PRO A 115 -46.88 25.82 -27.26
N GLY A 116 -47.06 27.07 -26.82
CA GLY A 116 -45.97 27.97 -26.43
C GLY A 116 -45.19 28.61 -27.58
N ARG A 117 -45.17 28.03 -28.79
CA ARG A 117 -44.61 28.65 -30.00
C ARG A 117 -45.17 28.04 -31.28
N ALA A 118 -45.50 28.87 -32.26
CA ALA A 118 -45.73 28.38 -33.62
C ALA A 118 -44.39 27.96 -34.27
N ILE A 119 -44.38 26.82 -34.95
CA ILE A 119 -43.17 26.30 -35.62
C ILE A 119 -43.05 26.98 -37.00
N PRO A 120 -41.95 27.70 -37.30
CA PRO A 120 -41.80 28.36 -38.58
C PRO A 120 -41.55 27.35 -39.71
N SER A 121 -41.98 27.67 -40.92
CA SER A 121 -41.80 26.80 -42.09
C SER A 121 -40.33 26.55 -42.46
N SER A 122 -39.41 27.44 -42.08
CA SER A 122 -37.97 27.24 -42.25
C SER A 122 -37.39 26.13 -41.37
N LYS A 123 -38.12 25.70 -40.33
CA LYS A 123 -37.70 24.68 -39.36
C LYS A 123 -38.30 23.30 -39.63
N VAL A 124 -39.08 23.16 -40.70
CA VAL A 124 -39.72 21.89 -41.08
C VAL A 124 -39.43 21.62 -42.55
N MET A 125 -39.04 20.39 -42.87
CA MET A 125 -38.79 19.97 -44.25
C MET A 125 -39.69 18.79 -44.62
N SER A 126 -40.20 18.83 -45.85
CA SER A 126 -41.17 17.87 -46.38
C SER A 126 -40.56 17.01 -47.48
N PHE A 127 -40.93 15.74 -47.52
CA PHE A 127 -40.53 14.76 -48.53
C PHE A 127 -41.75 14.03 -49.08
N THR A 128 -41.61 13.36 -50.22
CA THR A 128 -42.71 12.57 -50.80
C THR A 128 -42.78 11.22 -50.13
N THR A 129 -41.66 10.52 -50.05
CA THR A 129 -41.54 9.14 -49.55
C THR A 129 -40.77 9.06 -48.24
N LYS A 130 -40.88 7.92 -47.55
CA LYS A 130 -40.11 7.66 -46.33
C LYS A 130 -38.63 7.50 -46.65
N GLU A 131 -38.31 6.88 -47.77
CA GLU A 131 -36.96 6.55 -48.21
C GLU A 131 -36.13 7.81 -48.44
N GLU A 132 -36.72 8.88 -48.99
CA GLU A 132 -36.09 10.19 -49.14
C GLU A 132 -35.72 10.82 -47.78
N VAL A 133 -36.57 10.64 -46.77
CA VAL A 133 -36.29 11.12 -45.39
C VAL A 133 -35.11 10.34 -44.81
N ASP A 134 -35.10 9.02 -44.97
CA ASP A 134 -34.03 8.15 -44.48
C ASP A 134 -32.68 8.50 -45.13
N GLU A 135 -32.65 8.71 -46.45
CA GLU A 135 -31.45 9.14 -47.19
C GLU A 135 -30.97 10.54 -46.72
N TRP A 136 -31.90 11.47 -46.50
CA TRP A 136 -31.55 12.80 -46.01
C TRP A 136 -30.95 12.75 -44.60
N ILE A 137 -31.57 12.00 -43.69
CA ILE A 137 -31.09 11.84 -42.30
C ILE A 137 -29.70 11.19 -42.29
N LEU A 138 -29.47 10.17 -43.13
CA LEU A 138 -28.18 9.50 -43.26
C LEU A 138 -27.07 10.49 -43.67
N ASN A 139 -27.38 11.38 -44.63
CA ASN A 139 -26.46 12.40 -45.11
C ASN A 139 -26.33 13.61 -44.16
N ASN A 140 -27.25 13.79 -43.20
CA ASN A 140 -27.34 14.96 -42.32
C ASN A 140 -27.43 14.58 -40.83
N GLN A 141 -26.43 13.85 -40.34
CA GLN A 141 -26.38 13.40 -38.95
C GLN A 141 -26.49 14.55 -37.93
N ASN A 142 -27.32 14.35 -36.90
CA ASN A 142 -27.56 15.27 -35.79
C ASN A 142 -28.09 16.65 -36.18
N ARG A 143 -28.86 16.76 -37.29
CA ARG A 143 -29.53 18.02 -37.68
C ARG A 143 -31.04 18.05 -37.40
N VAL A 144 -31.64 16.92 -37.08
CA VAL A 144 -33.06 16.80 -36.74
C VAL A 144 -33.26 15.85 -35.55
N PRO A 145 -34.21 16.13 -34.63
CA PRO A 145 -34.57 15.21 -33.55
C PRO A 145 -35.48 14.04 -34.00
N GLY A 146 -36.32 14.20 -35.03
CA GLY A 146 -37.15 13.12 -35.58
C GLY A 146 -38.00 13.53 -36.79
N ALA A 147 -38.75 12.58 -37.33
CA ALA A 147 -39.59 12.72 -38.52
C ALA A 147 -40.96 12.00 -38.38
N LEU A 148 -41.97 12.50 -39.10
CA LEU A 148 -43.29 11.89 -39.25
C LEU A 148 -43.49 11.30 -40.65
N HIS A 149 -44.04 10.10 -40.73
CA HIS A 149 -44.34 9.47 -42.01
C HIS A 149 -45.83 9.25 -42.13
N PHE A 150 -46.51 10.03 -42.95
CA PHE A 150 -47.94 9.87 -43.17
C PHE A 150 -48.22 8.97 -44.37
N ARG A 151 -49.21 8.10 -44.22
CA ARG A 151 -49.77 7.32 -45.32
C ARG A 151 -51.29 7.39 -45.25
N GLU A 152 -51.86 8.16 -46.16
CA GLU A 152 -53.30 8.22 -46.39
C GLU A 152 -53.72 7.01 -47.22
N THR A 153 -54.62 6.18 -46.69
CA THR A 153 -55.12 5.01 -47.42
C THR A 153 -56.49 5.33 -48.03
N ASN A 154 -57.44 5.80 -47.20
CA ASN A 154 -58.80 6.17 -47.60
C ASN A 154 -59.23 7.47 -46.88
N ALA A 155 -60.39 8.04 -47.26
CA ALA A 155 -60.92 9.27 -46.66
C ALA A 155 -61.14 9.22 -45.13
N THR A 156 -61.28 8.03 -44.55
CA THR A 156 -61.48 7.82 -43.10
C THR A 156 -60.26 7.23 -42.39
N PHE A 157 -59.22 6.85 -43.12
CA PHE A 157 -58.06 6.14 -42.57
C PHE A 157 -56.75 6.81 -42.97
N ILE A 158 -56.12 7.45 -41.99
CA ILE A 158 -54.76 7.97 -42.07
C ILE A 158 -53.92 7.19 -41.07
N SER A 159 -52.80 6.66 -41.53
CA SER A 159 -51.76 6.09 -40.66
C SER A 159 -50.57 7.04 -40.61
N TYR A 160 -49.93 7.12 -39.45
CA TYR A 160 -48.65 7.82 -39.32
C TYR A 160 -47.63 6.93 -38.60
N GLY A 161 -46.37 7.05 -39.00
CA GLY A 161 -45.22 6.46 -38.35
C GLY A 161 -44.33 7.54 -37.75
N LEU A 162 -43.73 7.26 -36.60
CA LEU A 162 -42.82 8.16 -35.92
C LEU A 162 -41.39 7.62 -36.04
N GLN A 163 -40.47 8.43 -36.55
CA GLN A 163 -39.04 8.12 -36.59
C GLN A 163 -38.30 9.09 -35.68
N ILE A 164 -37.64 8.60 -34.64
CA ILE A 164 -36.95 9.44 -33.67
C ILE A 164 -35.47 9.09 -33.56
N ASN A 165 -34.66 10.08 -33.21
CA ASN A 165 -33.32 9.83 -32.71
C ASN A 165 -33.39 9.47 -31.22
N SER A 166 -33.35 8.16 -30.93
CA SER A 166 -33.40 7.59 -29.57
C SER A 166 -32.08 7.69 -28.79
N THR A 167 -31.09 8.41 -29.31
CA THR A 167 -29.80 8.59 -28.62
C THR A 167 -29.99 9.45 -27.38
N VAL A 168 -29.72 8.86 -26.22
CA VAL A 168 -29.73 9.55 -24.92
C VAL A 168 -28.52 10.49 -24.83
N ALA A 169 -28.76 11.72 -24.39
CA ALA A 169 -27.75 12.77 -24.34
C ALA A 169 -27.53 13.25 -22.90
N THR A 170 -26.26 13.34 -22.49
CA THR A 170 -25.88 13.88 -21.18
C THR A 170 -24.80 14.93 -21.32
N LYS A 171 -25.07 16.17 -20.93
CA LYS A 171 -24.10 17.29 -20.99
C LYS A 171 -24.01 17.99 -19.64
N ARG A 172 -22.83 17.98 -19.03
CA ARG A 172 -22.56 18.64 -17.73
C ARG A 172 -23.59 18.28 -16.63
N GLY A 173 -23.96 17.00 -16.54
CA GLY A 173 -24.94 16.52 -15.55
C GLY A 173 -26.42 16.74 -15.92
N HIS A 174 -26.73 17.48 -17.00
CA HIS A 174 -28.08 17.53 -17.54
C HIS A 174 -28.32 16.30 -18.42
N PHE A 175 -29.26 15.47 -17.97
CA PHE A 175 -29.76 14.31 -18.68
C PHE A 175 -30.95 14.71 -19.55
N GLU A 176 -30.89 14.41 -20.83
CA GLU A 176 -31.97 14.63 -21.79
C GLU A 176 -32.55 13.28 -22.21
N ASP A 177 -33.77 13.00 -21.77
CA ASP A 177 -34.55 11.87 -22.24
C ASP A 177 -35.25 12.24 -23.57
N PRO A 178 -34.84 11.67 -24.71
CA PRO A 178 -35.44 12.00 -26.01
C PRO A 178 -36.92 11.60 -26.10
N THR A 179 -37.36 10.63 -25.29
CA THR A 179 -38.75 10.19 -25.27
C THR A 179 -39.66 11.27 -24.68
N PHE A 180 -39.40 11.72 -23.46
CA PHE A 180 -40.25 12.73 -22.82
C PHE A 180 -40.04 14.14 -23.37
N LYS A 181 -38.81 14.49 -23.78
CA LYS A 181 -38.52 15.85 -24.26
C LYS A 181 -38.98 16.09 -25.70
N PHE A 182 -39.01 15.07 -26.55
CA PHE A 182 -39.34 15.24 -27.97
C PHE A 182 -40.39 14.24 -28.49
N GLN A 183 -40.17 12.93 -28.32
CA GLN A 183 -41.05 11.91 -28.92
C GLN A 183 -42.51 12.08 -28.50
N ILE A 184 -42.76 12.21 -27.20
CA ILE A 184 -44.09 12.35 -26.62
C ILE A 184 -44.79 13.64 -27.09
N PRO A 185 -44.20 14.85 -26.96
CA PRO A 185 -44.78 16.06 -27.53
C PRO A 185 -45.13 15.93 -29.01
N PHE A 186 -44.22 15.31 -29.77
CA PHE A 186 -44.36 15.17 -31.21
C PHE A 186 -45.48 14.19 -31.58
N GLN A 187 -45.60 13.07 -30.87
CA GLN A 187 -46.70 12.11 -31.03
C GLN A 187 -48.06 12.73 -30.68
N VAL A 188 -48.17 13.41 -29.53
CA VAL A 188 -49.43 14.04 -29.09
C VAL A 188 -49.89 15.12 -30.08
N ALA A 189 -48.96 15.90 -30.64
CA ALA A 189 -49.27 16.88 -31.65
C ALA A 189 -49.79 16.23 -32.95
N ALA A 190 -49.17 15.14 -33.40
CA ALA A 190 -49.62 14.40 -34.57
C ALA A 190 -51.02 13.79 -34.36
N GLU A 191 -51.25 13.11 -33.24
CA GLU A 191 -52.54 12.50 -32.88
C GLU A 191 -53.66 13.54 -32.82
N ARG A 192 -53.41 14.69 -32.17
CA ARG A 192 -54.40 15.76 -32.06
C ARG A 192 -54.84 16.30 -33.41
N GLU A 193 -53.90 16.60 -34.31
CA GLU A 193 -54.24 17.19 -35.62
C GLU A 193 -54.79 16.16 -36.62
N VAL A 194 -54.35 14.90 -36.54
CA VAL A 194 -54.99 13.80 -37.26
C VAL A 194 -56.43 13.63 -36.80
N ALA A 195 -56.69 13.62 -35.49
CA ALA A 195 -58.04 13.52 -34.93
C ALA A 195 -58.93 14.68 -35.40
N ARG A 196 -58.46 15.93 -35.34
CA ARG A 196 -59.17 17.11 -35.86
C ARG A 196 -59.49 16.98 -37.35
N SER A 197 -58.55 16.47 -38.15
CA SER A 197 -58.76 16.27 -39.58
C SER A 197 -59.73 15.14 -39.92
N VAL A 198 -59.84 14.11 -39.08
CA VAL A 198 -60.77 12.99 -39.28
C VAL A 198 -62.16 13.30 -38.75
N ILE A 199 -62.26 13.97 -37.60
CA ILE A 199 -63.53 14.36 -36.97
C ILE A 199 -64.17 15.56 -37.71
N GLY A 200 -63.36 16.43 -38.31
CA GLY A 200 -63.83 17.62 -39.02
C GLY A 200 -64.13 18.82 -38.11
N ASP A 201 -63.75 18.75 -36.83
CA ASP A 201 -63.90 19.84 -35.86
C ASP A 201 -62.52 20.39 -35.45
N SER A 202 -62.23 21.64 -35.81
CA SER A 202 -60.99 22.33 -35.46
C SER A 202 -60.88 22.68 -33.98
N ASN A 203 -62.02 22.76 -33.27
CA ASN A 203 -62.08 23.09 -31.85
C ASN A 203 -61.99 21.86 -30.96
N PHE A 204 -61.90 20.65 -31.53
CA PHE A 204 -61.70 19.43 -30.78
C PHE A 204 -60.47 19.54 -29.87
N GLY A 205 -60.70 19.38 -28.56
CA GLY A 205 -59.68 19.44 -27.53
C GLY A 205 -59.17 18.05 -27.19
N TRP A 206 -57.90 17.78 -27.52
CA TRP A 206 -57.21 16.56 -27.14
C TRP A 206 -56.02 16.92 -26.26
N VAL A 207 -56.11 16.59 -24.97
CA VAL A 207 -55.09 16.92 -23.97
C VAL A 207 -54.65 15.64 -23.28
N VAL A 208 -53.35 15.37 -23.34
CA VAL A 208 -52.71 14.25 -22.65
C VAL A 208 -51.82 14.81 -21.55
N GLY A 209 -52.02 14.33 -20.32
CA GLY A 209 -51.19 14.66 -19.17
C GLY A 209 -50.24 13.51 -18.84
N PHE A 210 -48.97 13.83 -18.56
CA PHE A 210 -47.97 12.85 -18.13
C PHE A 210 -47.63 13.05 -16.66
N LYS A 211 -47.64 11.98 -15.88
CA LYS A 211 -47.27 11.97 -14.47
C LYS A 211 -46.22 10.88 -14.26
N GLU A 212 -45.07 11.24 -13.68
CA GLU A 212 -44.09 10.24 -13.25
C GLU A 212 -44.66 9.41 -12.08
N PHE A 213 -44.13 8.22 -11.82
CA PHE A 213 -44.55 7.45 -10.65
C PHE A 213 -44.02 8.11 -9.37
N ALA A 214 -44.77 8.03 -8.28
CA ALA A 214 -44.20 8.28 -6.97
C ALA A 214 -43.09 7.24 -6.73
N HIS A 215 -41.89 7.69 -6.39
CA HIS A 215 -40.74 6.82 -6.22
C HIS A 215 -39.81 7.34 -5.12
N PRO A 216 -39.12 6.43 -4.39
CA PRO A 216 -38.07 6.84 -3.48
C PRO A 216 -36.86 7.37 -4.27
N ALA A 217 -35.98 8.11 -3.61
CA ALA A 217 -34.72 8.51 -4.21
C ALA A 217 -33.93 7.26 -4.62
N ARG A 218 -33.46 7.17 -5.87
CA ARG A 218 -32.49 6.14 -6.24
C ARG A 218 -31.20 6.34 -5.48
N GLU A 219 -30.53 5.25 -5.16
CA GLU A 219 -29.20 5.29 -4.55
C GLU A 219 -28.25 6.08 -5.45
N THR A 220 -27.71 7.18 -4.89
CA THR A 220 -26.71 7.97 -5.58
C THR A 220 -25.41 7.18 -5.65
N PHE A 221 -24.63 7.39 -6.71
CA PHE A 221 -23.22 7.01 -6.73
C PHE A 221 -22.55 7.44 -5.41
N SER A 222 -22.13 6.46 -4.61
CA SER A 222 -21.40 6.71 -3.38
C SER A 222 -19.91 6.67 -3.72
N ALA A 223 -19.26 7.83 -3.65
CA ALA A 223 -17.81 7.91 -3.86
C ALA A 223 -17.07 6.99 -2.87
N LEU A 224 -17.64 6.81 -1.68
CA LEU A 224 -17.12 5.94 -0.64
C LEU A 224 -17.17 4.45 -1.02
N SER A 225 -18.19 3.98 -1.74
CA SER A 225 -18.26 2.58 -2.15
C SER A 225 -17.37 2.25 -3.34
N THR A 226 -17.28 3.19 -4.29
CA THR A 226 -16.54 2.93 -5.54
C THR A 226 -15.06 3.27 -5.42
N ILE A 227 -14.73 4.39 -4.77
CA ILE A 227 -13.37 4.97 -4.75
C ILE A 227 -12.77 4.95 -3.33
N GLY A 228 -13.61 4.93 -2.29
CA GLY A 228 -13.19 4.89 -0.88
C GLY A 228 -12.15 3.81 -0.56
N PRO A 229 -12.32 2.54 -1.00
CA PRO A 229 -11.32 1.51 -0.78
C PRO A 229 -9.91 1.90 -1.24
N ALA A 230 -9.78 2.55 -2.41
CA ALA A 230 -8.48 2.95 -2.94
C ALA A 230 -7.84 4.07 -2.10
N PHE A 231 -8.66 5.01 -1.61
CA PHE A 231 -8.19 6.10 -0.75
C PHE A 231 -7.73 5.58 0.61
N PHE A 232 -8.45 4.60 1.18
CA PHE A 232 -8.05 3.94 2.41
C PHE A 232 -6.74 3.16 2.25
N LEU A 233 -6.55 2.46 1.14
CA LEU A 233 -5.26 1.82 0.83
C LEU A 233 -4.15 2.87 0.67
N ALA A 234 -4.38 3.94 -0.09
CA ALA A 234 -3.38 4.97 -0.35
C ALA A 234 -2.87 5.63 0.94
N PHE A 235 -3.78 5.98 1.86
CA PHE A 235 -3.42 6.47 3.18
C PHE A 235 -2.55 5.46 3.94
N ALA A 236 -2.99 4.21 4.06
CA ALA A 236 -2.30 3.23 4.88
C ALA A 236 -0.93 2.83 4.29
N MET A 237 -0.81 2.81 2.96
CA MET A 237 0.44 2.58 2.24
C MET A 237 1.41 3.75 2.32
N PHE A 238 0.92 4.99 2.42
CA PHE A 238 1.78 6.15 2.61
C PHE A 238 2.61 6.04 3.92
N GLY A 239 1.97 5.58 5.01
CA GLY A 239 2.68 5.31 6.26
C GLY A 239 3.74 4.22 6.12
N PHE A 240 3.41 3.12 5.44
CA PHE A 240 4.35 2.03 5.17
C PHE A 240 5.59 2.47 4.36
N VAL A 241 5.42 3.31 3.34
CA VAL A 241 6.55 3.80 2.50
C VAL A 241 7.54 4.61 3.36
N LEU A 242 7.03 5.47 4.25
CA LEU A 242 7.89 6.22 5.16
C LEU A 242 8.60 5.32 6.18
N GLN A 243 7.90 4.32 6.69
CA GLN A 243 8.43 3.35 7.66
C GLN A 243 9.55 2.49 7.07
N ILE A 244 9.36 1.91 5.89
CA ILE A 244 10.43 1.09 5.28
C ILE A 244 11.65 1.96 4.94
N SER A 245 11.44 3.23 4.56
CA SER A 245 12.51 4.19 4.31
C SER A 245 13.33 4.48 5.57
N SER A 246 12.68 4.72 6.72
CA SER A 246 13.37 5.03 7.99
C SER A 246 14.16 3.84 8.52
N LEU A 247 13.61 2.64 8.41
CA LEU A 247 14.26 1.39 8.81
C LEU A 247 15.50 1.13 7.94
N VAL A 248 15.37 1.25 6.62
CA VAL A 248 16.51 1.07 5.71
C VAL A 248 17.53 2.19 5.86
N ALA A 249 17.12 3.42 6.17
CA ALA A 249 18.06 4.52 6.46
C ALA A 249 18.91 4.22 7.71
N GLU A 250 18.33 3.63 8.77
CA GLU A 250 19.10 3.21 9.94
C GLU A 250 20.11 2.09 9.61
N LYS A 251 19.69 1.15 8.75
CA LYS A 251 20.55 0.06 8.24
C LYS A 251 21.68 0.61 7.36
N GLU A 252 21.38 1.55 6.47
CA GLU A 252 22.33 2.22 5.58
C GLU A 252 23.43 2.93 6.38
N LEU A 253 23.06 3.58 7.48
CA LEU A 253 23.98 4.23 8.42
C LEU A 253 24.69 3.26 9.39
N ARG A 254 24.38 1.95 9.33
CA ARG A 254 24.94 0.89 10.18
C ARG A 254 24.77 1.14 11.68
N LEU A 255 23.76 1.91 12.09
CA LEU A 255 23.58 2.32 13.48
C LEU A 255 23.33 1.13 14.41
N ARG A 256 22.59 0.11 13.96
CA ARG A 256 22.38 -1.14 14.72
C ARG A 256 23.70 -1.84 15.03
N GLN A 257 24.63 -1.89 14.08
CA GLN A 257 25.94 -2.53 14.27
C GLN A 257 26.76 -1.77 15.30
N SER A 258 26.77 -0.44 15.20
CA SER A 258 27.44 0.43 16.18
C SER A 258 26.90 0.24 17.59
N MET A 259 25.58 0.14 17.75
CA MET A 259 24.98 -0.11 19.07
C MET A 259 25.24 -1.54 19.56
N SER A 260 25.28 -2.54 18.67
CA SER A 260 25.62 -3.92 19.04
C SER A 260 27.04 -4.05 19.55
N MET A 261 28.01 -3.29 19.00
CA MET A 261 29.38 -3.24 19.50
C MET A 261 29.47 -2.69 20.93
N MET A 262 28.53 -1.82 21.31
CA MET A 262 28.41 -1.26 22.66
C MET A 262 27.66 -2.19 23.63
N GLY A 263 27.34 -3.43 23.23
CA GLY A 263 26.65 -4.40 24.08
C GLY A 263 25.12 -4.29 24.11
N LEU A 264 24.50 -3.67 23.09
CA LEU A 264 23.03 -3.67 22.93
C LEU A 264 22.49 -5.08 22.64
N TYR A 265 21.44 -5.49 23.36
CA TYR A 265 20.68 -6.69 23.01
C TYR A 265 19.87 -6.48 21.72
N GLU A 266 20.00 -7.39 20.76
CA GLU A 266 19.23 -7.35 19.51
C GLU A 266 17.72 -7.38 19.78
N SER A 267 17.27 -8.14 20.79
CA SER A 267 15.86 -8.19 21.18
C SER A 267 15.32 -6.83 21.63
N ALA A 268 16.11 -6.03 22.35
CA ALA A 268 15.71 -4.68 22.76
C ALA A 268 15.56 -3.74 21.56
N TYR A 269 16.39 -3.89 20.52
CA TYR A 269 16.27 -3.16 19.27
C TYR A 269 14.95 -3.46 18.54
N TRP A 270 14.67 -4.74 18.30
CA TRP A 270 13.45 -5.17 17.61
C TRP A 270 12.19 -4.77 18.38
N LEU A 271 12.17 -4.98 19.70
CA LEU A 271 11.04 -4.60 20.54
C LEU A 271 10.81 -3.08 20.53
N SER A 272 11.87 -2.27 20.59
CA SER A 272 11.76 -0.81 20.55
C SER A 272 11.12 -0.34 19.24
N TRP A 273 11.54 -0.90 18.12
CA TRP A 273 11.00 -0.55 16.81
C TRP A 273 9.56 -1.00 16.63
N ILE A 274 9.24 -2.26 16.95
CA ILE A 274 7.88 -2.79 16.87
C ILE A 274 6.93 -1.98 17.76
N THR A 275 7.36 -1.63 18.97
CA THR A 275 6.54 -0.83 19.90
C THR A 275 6.32 0.59 19.38
N TRP A 276 7.38 1.24 18.89
CA TRP A 276 7.29 2.61 18.36
C TRP A 276 6.37 2.70 17.14
N GLU A 277 6.57 1.83 16.16
CA GLU A 277 5.73 1.77 14.96
C GLU A 277 4.30 1.32 15.28
N GLY A 278 4.12 0.45 16.28
CA GLY A 278 2.82 0.09 16.82
C GLY A 278 2.07 1.28 17.43
N ILE A 279 2.76 2.15 18.18
CA ILE A 279 2.19 3.39 18.72
C ILE A 279 1.80 4.34 17.58
N LEU A 280 2.67 4.54 16.59
CA LEU A 280 2.34 5.37 15.42
C LEU A 280 1.14 4.84 14.64
N SER A 281 1.05 3.52 14.46
CA SER A 281 -0.09 2.86 13.80
C SER A 281 -1.39 3.00 14.62
N LEU A 282 -1.29 2.91 15.95
CA LEU A 282 -2.42 3.13 16.85
C LEU A 282 -2.95 4.57 16.71
N VAL A 283 -2.07 5.57 16.78
CA VAL A 283 -2.48 6.98 16.65
C VAL A 283 -3.02 7.27 15.25
N SER A 284 -2.37 6.76 14.21
CA SER A 284 -2.77 6.95 12.81
C SER A 284 -4.16 6.37 12.51
N SER A 285 -4.45 5.16 12.99
CA SER A 285 -5.77 4.53 12.85
C SER A 285 -6.88 5.23 13.65
N LEU A 286 -6.58 5.75 14.85
CA LEU A 286 -7.53 6.59 15.60
C LEU A 286 -7.83 7.91 14.87
N LEU A 287 -6.82 8.55 14.30
CA LEU A 287 -6.99 9.78 13.53
C LEU A 287 -7.81 9.56 12.26
N LEU A 288 -7.61 8.43 11.56
CA LEU A 288 -8.45 8.06 10.41
C LEU A 288 -9.94 8.04 10.78
N ILE A 289 -10.30 7.39 11.89
CA ILE A 289 -11.70 7.30 12.33
C ILE A 289 -12.20 8.65 12.80
N LEU A 290 -11.39 9.42 13.53
CA LEU A 290 -11.75 10.76 13.98
C LEU A 290 -12.07 11.68 12.80
N PHE A 291 -11.22 11.71 11.77
CA PHE A 291 -11.49 12.50 10.56
C PHE A 291 -12.69 11.93 9.79
N GLY A 292 -12.83 10.61 9.70
CA GLY A 292 -13.97 9.97 9.06
C GLY A 292 -15.32 10.36 9.69
N MET A 293 -15.38 10.38 11.02
CA MET A 293 -16.54 10.85 11.79
C MET A 293 -16.74 12.36 11.67
N MET A 294 -15.66 13.16 11.63
CA MET A 294 -15.72 14.62 11.44
C MET A 294 -16.40 15.00 10.12
N PHE A 295 -16.09 14.30 9.02
CA PHE A 295 -16.73 14.49 7.72
C PHE A 295 -18.08 13.76 7.57
N GLN A 296 -18.58 13.15 8.64
CA GLN A 296 -19.94 12.62 8.75
C GLN A 296 -20.27 11.43 7.82
N PHE A 297 -19.26 10.66 7.39
CA PHE A 297 -19.45 9.48 6.55
C PHE A 297 -20.18 8.33 7.26
N ASP A 298 -21.18 7.75 6.60
CA ASP A 298 -22.00 6.65 7.15
C ASP A 298 -21.17 5.39 7.45
N PHE A 299 -20.14 5.12 6.64
CA PHE A 299 -19.17 4.04 6.89
C PHE A 299 -18.57 4.09 8.30
N PHE A 300 -18.22 5.28 8.81
CA PHE A 300 -17.60 5.42 10.14
C PHE A 300 -18.61 5.58 11.26
N LYS A 301 -19.84 6.03 10.96
CA LYS A 301 -20.90 6.25 11.95
C LYS A 301 -21.73 5.00 12.25
N LYS A 302 -22.09 4.26 11.21
CA LYS A 302 -22.99 3.10 11.31
C LYS A 302 -22.23 1.86 11.76
N ASN A 303 -21.02 1.63 11.22
CA ASN A 303 -20.19 0.53 11.68
C ASN A 303 -19.67 0.77 13.09
N ASN A 304 -19.55 -0.30 13.88
CA ASN A 304 -19.02 -0.20 15.23
C ASN A 304 -17.56 0.30 15.23
N PHE A 305 -17.26 1.26 16.10
CA PHE A 305 -15.93 1.87 16.25
C PHE A 305 -14.80 0.84 16.36
N ALA A 306 -14.95 -0.15 17.24
CA ALA A 306 -13.91 -1.15 17.49
C ALA A 306 -13.68 -2.04 16.27
N VAL A 307 -14.72 -2.30 15.48
CA VAL A 307 -14.62 -3.11 14.26
C VAL A 307 -13.76 -2.40 13.22
N VAL A 308 -14.08 -1.13 12.92
CA VAL A 308 -13.33 -0.32 11.96
C VAL A 308 -11.91 -0.06 12.45
N PHE A 309 -11.74 0.27 13.73
CA PHE A 309 -10.43 0.49 14.36
C PHE A 309 -9.51 -0.72 14.22
N LEU A 310 -9.97 -1.92 14.56
CA LEU A 310 -9.13 -3.11 14.49
C LEU A 310 -8.76 -3.47 13.05
N VAL A 311 -9.63 -3.25 12.05
CA VAL A 311 -9.28 -3.51 10.64
C VAL A 311 -8.06 -2.66 10.24
N PHE A 312 -8.13 -1.35 10.45
CA PHE A 312 -7.06 -0.45 10.03
C PHE A 312 -5.80 -0.58 10.90
N PHE A 313 -5.96 -0.76 12.21
CA PHE A 313 -4.83 -0.95 13.13
C PHE A 313 -4.07 -2.25 12.83
N LEU A 314 -4.77 -3.39 12.72
CA LEU A 314 -4.15 -4.68 12.43
C LEU A 314 -3.54 -4.70 11.02
N PHE A 315 -4.16 -4.03 10.05
CA PHE A 315 -3.58 -3.87 8.71
C PHE A 315 -2.24 -3.14 8.77
N GLN A 316 -2.18 -1.99 9.45
CA GLN A 316 -0.93 -1.21 9.59
C GLN A 316 0.15 -1.98 10.37
N LEU A 317 -0.23 -2.75 11.41
CA LEU A 317 0.69 -3.65 12.09
C LEU A 317 1.21 -4.76 11.16
N CYS A 318 0.34 -5.38 10.37
CA CYS A 318 0.77 -6.39 9.41
C CYS A 318 1.73 -5.83 8.36
N MET A 319 1.46 -4.62 7.85
CA MET A 319 2.36 -3.91 6.93
C MET A 319 3.70 -3.56 7.59
N THR A 320 3.71 -3.24 8.89
CA THR A 320 4.93 -3.08 9.69
C THR A 320 5.76 -4.35 9.69
N GLY A 321 5.15 -5.52 9.93
CA GLY A 321 5.83 -6.82 9.84
C GLY A 321 6.44 -7.06 8.46
N LEU A 322 5.69 -6.75 7.40
CA LEU A 322 6.15 -6.84 6.01
C LEU A 322 7.34 -5.89 5.75
N ALA A 323 7.33 -4.67 6.32
CA ALA A 323 8.40 -3.70 6.17
C ALA A 323 9.71 -4.22 6.79
N PHE A 324 9.65 -4.82 7.99
CA PHE A 324 10.80 -5.47 8.61
C PHE A 324 11.36 -6.58 7.72
N MET A 325 10.51 -7.45 7.17
CA MET A 325 10.96 -8.52 6.27
C MET A 325 11.66 -7.97 5.02
N LEU A 326 11.04 -7.00 4.35
CA LEU A 326 11.59 -6.40 3.12
C LEU A 326 12.87 -5.60 3.37
N SER A 327 13.01 -4.99 4.55
CA SER A 327 14.22 -4.28 4.92
C SER A 327 15.47 -5.16 4.93
N ALA A 328 15.34 -6.49 5.07
CA ALA A 328 16.46 -7.41 4.97
C ALA A 328 17.08 -7.41 3.56
N PHE A 329 16.26 -7.25 2.52
CA PHE A 329 16.66 -7.29 1.11
C PHE A 329 17.08 -5.93 0.54
N VAL A 330 16.68 -4.83 1.18
CA VAL A 330 17.00 -3.47 0.72
C VAL A 330 18.19 -2.91 1.50
N SER A 331 19.14 -2.31 0.79
CA SER A 331 20.36 -1.74 1.37
C SER A 331 20.41 -0.21 1.37
N LYS A 332 19.64 0.45 0.50
CA LYS A 332 19.58 1.92 0.36
C LYS A 332 18.17 2.44 0.60
N SER A 333 18.06 3.53 1.36
CA SER A 333 16.78 4.17 1.69
C SER A 333 16.01 4.64 0.45
N THR A 334 16.71 5.13 -0.58
CA THR A 334 16.09 5.53 -1.86
C THR A 334 15.46 4.35 -2.60
N SER A 335 16.12 3.19 -2.60
CA SER A 335 15.56 1.96 -3.17
C SER A 335 14.35 1.45 -2.38
N ALA A 336 14.32 1.67 -1.05
CA ALA A 336 13.19 1.30 -0.20
C ALA A 336 11.91 2.03 -0.60
N ASN A 337 12.02 3.32 -0.95
CA ASN A 337 10.89 4.10 -1.45
C ASN A 337 10.33 3.49 -2.75
N THR A 338 11.19 3.13 -3.70
CA THR A 338 10.78 2.49 -4.97
C THR A 338 10.07 1.16 -4.74
N VAL A 339 10.59 0.32 -3.84
CA VAL A 339 9.93 -0.94 -3.43
C VAL A 339 8.57 -0.65 -2.80
N GLY A 340 8.49 0.33 -1.91
CA GLY A 340 7.24 0.73 -1.27
C GLY A 340 6.16 1.18 -2.27
N PHE A 341 6.53 2.04 -3.24
CA PHE A 341 5.60 2.47 -4.28
C PHE A 341 5.22 1.35 -5.25
N SER A 342 6.14 0.44 -5.57
CA SER A 342 5.84 -0.73 -6.39
C SER A 342 4.80 -1.63 -5.72
N LEU A 343 4.94 -1.86 -4.41
CA LEU A 343 3.96 -2.59 -3.63
C LEU A 343 2.63 -1.82 -3.54
N PHE A 344 2.64 -0.50 -3.42
CA PHE A 344 1.40 0.28 -3.50
C PHE A 344 0.67 0.08 -4.83
N ILE A 345 1.38 0.13 -5.97
CA ILE A 345 0.79 -0.08 -7.30
C ILE A 345 0.21 -1.49 -7.43
N ILE A 346 0.96 -2.51 -7.00
CA ILE A 346 0.49 -3.90 -6.98
C ILE A 346 -0.75 -4.04 -6.08
N GLY A 347 -0.72 -3.43 -4.89
CA GLY A 347 -1.84 -3.32 -3.95
C GLY A 347 -3.08 -2.72 -4.59
N PHE A 348 -2.92 -1.60 -5.29
CA PHE A 348 -4.01 -0.93 -5.98
C PHE A 348 -4.62 -1.82 -7.08
N LEU A 349 -3.79 -2.47 -7.91
CA LEU A 349 -4.28 -3.35 -8.98
C LEU A 349 -5.00 -4.58 -8.43
N THR A 350 -4.41 -5.25 -7.43
CA THR A 350 -4.98 -6.46 -6.82
C THR A 350 -6.23 -6.17 -5.99
N GLN A 351 -6.34 -4.97 -5.43
CA GLN A 351 -7.55 -4.49 -4.80
C GLN A 351 -8.72 -4.35 -5.78
N ILE A 352 -8.50 -3.81 -6.99
CA ILE A 352 -9.57 -3.73 -8.00
C ILE A 352 -10.09 -5.14 -8.33
N VAL A 353 -9.19 -6.10 -8.50
CA VAL A 353 -9.55 -7.51 -8.73
C VAL A 353 -10.36 -8.08 -7.55
N THR A 354 -10.00 -7.68 -6.32
CA THR A 354 -10.71 -8.09 -5.10
C THR A 354 -12.13 -7.54 -5.04
N LEU A 355 -12.33 -6.27 -5.41
CA LEU A 355 -13.66 -5.63 -5.42
C LEU A 355 -14.59 -6.20 -6.50
N VAL A 356 -14.06 -6.78 -7.58
CA VAL A 356 -14.87 -7.51 -8.57
C VAL A 356 -15.34 -8.89 -8.04
N GLY A 357 -14.81 -9.32 -6.90
CA GLY A 357 -15.23 -10.52 -6.17
C GLY A 357 -14.30 -11.73 -6.34
N PHE A 358 -13.07 -11.55 -6.81
CA PHE A 358 -12.04 -12.58 -6.82
C PHE A 358 -11.12 -12.44 -5.58
N PRO A 359 -10.75 -13.48 -4.82
CA PRO A 359 -11.21 -14.87 -4.85
C PRO A 359 -12.23 -15.18 -3.74
N TYR A 360 -12.85 -14.18 -3.10
CA TYR A 360 -13.69 -14.35 -1.91
C TYR A 360 -15.15 -14.77 -2.18
N LYS A 361 -15.44 -15.30 -3.36
CA LYS A 361 -16.71 -15.96 -3.72
C LYS A 361 -16.60 -17.48 -3.60
N LYS A 362 -17.72 -18.19 -3.42
CA LYS A 362 -17.71 -19.65 -3.22
C LYS A 362 -17.09 -20.43 -4.39
N GLN A 363 -17.16 -19.86 -5.59
CA GLN A 363 -16.63 -20.46 -6.82
C GLN A 363 -15.11 -20.72 -6.82
N PHE A 364 -14.31 -19.99 -6.01
CA PHE A 364 -12.85 -20.13 -6.03
C PHE A 364 -12.34 -21.11 -4.98
N SER A 365 -11.21 -21.78 -5.23
CA SER A 365 -10.65 -22.76 -4.28
C SER A 365 -10.09 -22.08 -3.02
N ARG A 366 -10.06 -22.82 -1.89
CA ARG A 366 -9.47 -22.34 -0.63
C ARG A 366 -7.98 -22.00 -0.76
N ILE A 367 -7.24 -22.71 -1.62
CA ILE A 367 -5.80 -22.49 -1.82
C ILE A 367 -5.55 -21.11 -2.45
N ILE A 368 -6.30 -20.77 -3.50
CA ILE A 368 -6.18 -19.47 -4.18
C ILE A 368 -6.53 -18.35 -3.18
N ARG A 369 -7.60 -18.53 -2.39
CA ARG A 369 -7.98 -17.58 -1.33
C ARG A 369 -6.85 -17.36 -0.32
N ASN A 370 -6.23 -18.43 0.16
CA ASN A 370 -5.16 -18.35 1.15
C ASN A 370 -3.91 -17.66 0.59
N VAL A 371 -3.49 -18.00 -0.64
CA VAL A 371 -2.33 -17.36 -1.30
C VAL A 371 -2.60 -15.88 -1.55
N TRP A 372 -3.81 -15.54 -1.99
CA TRP A 372 -4.22 -14.15 -2.21
C TRP A 372 -4.27 -13.34 -0.91
N SER A 373 -4.71 -13.97 0.18
CA SER A 373 -4.81 -13.37 1.52
C SER A 373 -3.44 -13.14 2.19
N LEU A 374 -2.36 -13.81 1.72
CA LEU A 374 -1.01 -13.59 2.25
C LEU A 374 -0.54 -12.14 2.02
N TYR A 375 -1.04 -11.50 0.97
CA TYR A 375 -0.75 -10.11 0.65
C TYR A 375 -1.74 -9.16 1.36
N PRO A 376 -1.31 -8.39 2.38
CA PRO A 376 -2.24 -7.68 3.27
C PRO A 376 -3.21 -6.70 2.59
N PRO A 377 -2.82 -5.96 1.51
CA PRO A 377 -3.74 -5.06 0.81
C PRO A 377 -5.02 -5.75 0.30
N ASN A 378 -4.93 -7.03 -0.07
CA ASN A 378 -6.09 -7.80 -0.53
C ASN A 378 -7.09 -8.08 0.60
N LEU A 379 -6.59 -8.31 1.82
CA LEU A 379 -7.43 -8.50 3.00
C LEU A 379 -8.10 -7.18 3.41
N LEU A 380 -7.38 -6.05 3.31
CA LEU A 380 -7.96 -4.73 3.55
C LEU A 380 -9.08 -4.44 2.56
N ALA A 381 -8.87 -4.74 1.27
CA ALA A 381 -9.88 -4.57 0.24
C ALA A 381 -11.18 -5.34 0.56
N ALA A 382 -11.05 -6.63 0.93
CA ALA A 382 -12.20 -7.44 1.34
C ALA A 382 -12.89 -6.89 2.60
N ALA A 383 -12.13 -6.48 3.61
CA ALA A 383 -12.72 -5.93 4.84
C ALA A 383 -13.47 -4.61 4.60
N VAL A 384 -12.90 -3.71 3.79
CA VAL A 384 -13.56 -2.46 3.44
C VAL A 384 -14.81 -2.74 2.62
N ASP A 385 -14.77 -3.66 1.65
CA ASP A 385 -15.95 -4.03 0.85
C ASP A 385 -17.11 -4.53 1.73
N LEU A 386 -16.84 -5.44 2.67
CA LEU A 386 -17.83 -5.91 3.65
C LEU A 386 -18.41 -4.76 4.50
N LEU A 387 -17.57 -3.85 4.98
CA LEU A 387 -17.99 -2.71 5.80
C LEU A 387 -18.77 -1.66 5.01
N VAL A 388 -18.45 -1.47 3.73
CA VAL A 388 -19.14 -0.57 2.81
C VAL A 388 -20.52 -1.14 2.48
N GLN A 389 -20.60 -2.41 2.09
CA GLN A 389 -21.85 -3.09 1.75
C GLN A 389 -22.82 -3.10 2.92
N ALA A 390 -22.33 -3.26 4.15
CA ALA A 390 -23.14 -3.16 5.37
C ALA A 390 -23.64 -1.74 5.69
N THR A 391 -23.32 -0.74 4.87
CA THR A 391 -23.76 0.65 4.99
C THR A 391 -24.27 1.22 3.67
N ALA A 392 -24.58 0.35 2.70
CA ALA A 392 -24.96 0.77 1.36
C ALA A 392 -26.29 1.52 1.36
N THR A 393 -27.27 1.03 2.12
CA THR A 393 -28.60 1.60 2.21
C THR A 393 -28.77 2.48 3.46
N PRO A 394 -29.70 3.45 3.45
CA PRO A 394 -30.05 4.22 4.64
C PRO A 394 -30.59 3.35 5.80
N GLU A 395 -31.24 2.24 5.49
CA GLU A 395 -31.82 1.29 6.46
C GLU A 395 -30.77 0.38 7.10
N ASP A 396 -29.62 0.19 6.44
CA ASP A 396 -28.55 -0.66 6.97
C ASP A 396 -27.97 -0.09 8.26
N ALA A 397 -27.82 -0.95 9.26
CA ALA A 397 -27.33 -0.57 10.58
C ALA A 397 -25.80 -0.67 10.73
N GLY A 398 -25.07 -1.11 9.70
CA GLY A 398 -23.63 -1.41 9.80
C GLY A 398 -23.31 -2.74 10.48
N ILE A 399 -22.03 -3.08 10.53
CA ILE A 399 -21.52 -4.26 11.24
C ILE A 399 -21.30 -3.91 12.72
N SER A 400 -22.00 -4.63 13.59
CA SER A 400 -21.83 -4.56 15.05
C SER A 400 -20.76 -5.53 15.55
N TRP A 401 -20.22 -5.29 16.75
CA TRP A 401 -19.21 -6.17 17.35
C TRP A 401 -19.68 -7.64 17.46
N SER A 402 -20.95 -7.87 17.79
CA SER A 402 -21.52 -9.22 17.95
C SER A 402 -21.84 -9.94 16.65
N ARG A 403 -21.85 -9.23 15.51
CA ARG A 403 -22.16 -9.80 14.18
C ARG A 403 -20.93 -9.92 13.27
N ARG A 404 -19.75 -9.55 13.75
CA ARG A 404 -18.49 -9.55 12.95
C ARG A 404 -18.05 -10.93 12.44
N ASP A 405 -18.53 -11.99 13.08
CA ASP A 405 -18.25 -13.40 12.81
C ASP A 405 -19.29 -14.04 11.87
N LYS A 406 -20.27 -13.27 11.39
CA LYS A 406 -21.35 -13.75 10.53
C LYS A 406 -21.40 -12.96 9.23
N CYS A 407 -21.72 -13.66 8.16
CA CYS A 407 -22.08 -13.06 6.89
C CYS A 407 -23.48 -12.43 6.98
N SER A 408 -23.77 -11.46 6.08
CA SER A 408 -25.13 -10.93 5.94
C SER A 408 -26.10 -12.05 5.58
N LEU A 409 -27.35 -11.98 6.07
CA LEU A 409 -28.38 -12.98 5.78
C LEU A 409 -28.71 -13.05 4.29
N ASP A 410 -28.58 -11.92 3.58
CA ASP A 410 -28.87 -11.80 2.16
C ASP A 410 -27.67 -12.21 1.27
N ASP A 411 -26.49 -12.39 1.85
CA ASP A 411 -25.28 -12.77 1.10
C ASP A 411 -24.97 -14.26 1.25
N THR A 412 -25.60 -15.05 0.37
CA THR A 412 -25.34 -16.49 0.30
C THR A 412 -23.98 -16.85 -0.28
N GLU A 413 -23.24 -15.90 -0.87
CA GLU A 413 -21.92 -16.13 -1.49
C GLU A 413 -20.76 -15.76 -0.58
N CYS A 414 -21.03 -15.21 0.60
CA CYS A 414 -20.04 -14.84 1.58
C CYS A 414 -19.20 -16.04 2.06
N VAL A 415 -17.88 -15.84 2.03
CA VAL A 415 -16.86 -16.85 2.37
C VAL A 415 -15.91 -16.37 3.46
N ILE A 416 -15.76 -15.05 3.62
CA ILE A 416 -14.82 -14.42 4.55
C ILE A 416 -15.59 -13.42 5.41
N THR A 417 -15.39 -13.50 6.72
CA THR A 417 -15.98 -12.55 7.69
C THR A 417 -14.93 -11.56 8.19
N ILE A 418 -15.36 -10.49 8.86
CA ILE A 418 -14.43 -9.53 9.47
C ILE A 418 -13.55 -10.21 10.53
N ASN A 419 -14.11 -11.18 11.26
CA ASN A 419 -13.34 -11.96 12.23
C ASN A 419 -12.23 -12.81 11.56
N ASP A 420 -12.52 -13.40 10.39
CA ASP A 420 -11.51 -14.12 9.61
C ASP A 420 -10.39 -13.18 9.14
N VAL A 421 -10.73 -11.96 8.72
CA VAL A 421 -9.73 -10.94 8.37
C VAL A 421 -8.81 -10.63 9.55
N TYR A 422 -9.35 -10.48 10.76
CA TYR A 422 -8.51 -10.25 11.95
C TYR A 422 -7.53 -11.40 12.20
N ILE A 423 -8.01 -12.63 12.14
CA ILE A 423 -7.17 -13.82 12.33
C ILE A 423 -6.08 -13.86 11.27
N TRP A 424 -6.42 -13.59 10.01
CA TRP A 424 -5.44 -13.53 8.92
C TRP A 424 -4.40 -12.44 9.14
N LEU A 425 -4.80 -11.19 9.40
CA LEU A 425 -3.87 -10.08 9.61
C LEU A 425 -2.91 -10.31 10.79
N ILE A 426 -3.41 -10.86 11.90
CA ILE A 426 -2.58 -11.22 13.05
C ILE A 426 -1.63 -12.36 12.68
N SER A 427 -2.12 -13.40 12.02
CA SER A 427 -1.31 -14.56 11.64
C SER A 427 -0.20 -14.17 10.66
N THR A 428 -0.52 -13.37 9.63
CA THR A 428 0.45 -12.89 8.65
C THR A 428 1.46 -11.94 9.27
N PHE A 429 1.07 -11.11 10.24
CA PHE A 429 2.02 -10.28 10.98
C PHE A 429 3.13 -11.10 11.64
N PHE A 430 2.78 -12.17 12.35
CA PHE A 430 3.78 -13.05 12.98
C PHE A 430 4.63 -13.80 11.94
N VAL A 431 4.02 -14.24 10.85
CA VAL A 431 4.77 -14.87 9.73
C VAL A 431 5.81 -13.90 9.17
N TRP A 432 5.44 -12.65 8.90
CA TRP A 432 6.38 -11.65 8.40
C TRP A 432 7.49 -11.33 9.41
N LEU A 433 7.17 -11.28 10.71
CA LEU A 433 8.15 -11.06 11.77
C LEU A 433 9.16 -12.21 11.87
N VAL A 434 8.69 -13.46 11.86
CA VAL A 434 9.56 -14.65 11.85
C VAL A 434 10.46 -14.66 10.61
N LEU A 435 9.89 -14.37 9.43
CA LEU A 435 10.66 -14.24 8.20
C LEU A 435 11.66 -13.10 8.26
N ALA A 436 11.32 -11.96 8.87
CA ALA A 436 12.24 -10.84 9.06
C ALA A 436 13.45 -11.23 9.90
N ILE A 437 13.24 -11.90 11.04
CA ILE A 437 14.32 -12.39 11.90
C ILE A 437 15.17 -13.44 11.14
N TYR A 438 14.52 -14.34 10.41
CA TYR A 438 15.21 -15.36 9.63
C TYR A 438 16.11 -14.75 8.54
N PHE A 439 15.56 -13.87 7.70
CA PHE A 439 16.31 -13.26 6.61
C PHE A 439 17.39 -12.30 7.10
N ASP A 440 17.19 -11.58 8.21
CA ASP A 440 18.21 -10.71 8.81
C ASP A 440 19.44 -11.49 9.30
N ASN A 441 19.27 -12.77 9.68
CA ASN A 441 20.37 -13.65 10.08
C ASN A 441 21.06 -14.35 8.88
N VAL A 442 20.32 -14.61 7.80
CA VAL A 442 20.80 -15.38 6.63
C VAL A 442 21.43 -14.48 5.56
N ILE A 443 20.87 -13.29 5.34
CA ILE A 443 21.36 -12.35 4.33
C ILE A 443 22.59 -11.63 4.90
N PRO A 444 23.71 -11.57 4.16
CA PRO A 444 24.93 -10.94 4.66
C PRO A 444 24.70 -9.46 4.96
N ASN A 445 24.87 -9.08 6.22
CA ASN A 445 25.04 -7.70 6.62
C ASN A 445 26.38 -7.15 6.08
N ALA A 446 26.59 -5.83 6.12
CA ALA A 446 27.75 -5.17 5.52
C ALA A 446 29.14 -5.66 6.02
N SER A 447 29.18 -6.45 7.09
CA SER A 447 30.35 -7.11 7.67
C SER A 447 30.61 -8.54 7.13
N GLY A 448 29.74 -9.05 6.23
CA GLY A 448 29.95 -10.30 5.49
C GLY A 448 29.69 -11.61 6.25
N VAL A 449 29.25 -11.53 7.51
CA VAL A 449 28.99 -12.71 8.35
C VAL A 449 27.63 -13.31 8.01
N ARG A 450 27.61 -14.53 7.48
CA ARG A 450 26.38 -15.30 7.25
C ARG A 450 26.22 -16.33 8.37
N LYS A 451 25.05 -16.41 9.01
CA LYS A 451 24.69 -17.62 9.75
C LYS A 451 24.22 -18.68 8.74
N SER A 452 24.48 -19.96 9.04
CA SER A 452 24.02 -21.07 8.20
C SER A 452 22.50 -21.00 8.00
N VAL A 453 22.00 -21.38 6.82
CA VAL A 453 20.56 -21.44 6.49
C VAL A 453 19.79 -22.28 7.52
N PHE A 454 20.45 -23.27 8.13
CA PHE A 454 19.89 -24.16 9.15
C PHE A 454 20.37 -23.82 10.57
N TYR A 455 20.72 -22.56 10.86
CA TYR A 455 21.25 -22.18 12.19
C TYR A 455 20.30 -22.57 13.34
N PHE A 456 18.99 -22.56 13.09
CA PHE A 456 17.96 -22.91 14.06
C PHE A 456 17.88 -24.43 14.35
N LEU A 457 18.52 -25.30 13.55
CA LEU A 457 18.61 -26.74 13.82
C LEU A 457 19.84 -27.12 14.64
N MET A 458 20.77 -26.18 14.85
CA MET A 458 21.98 -26.45 15.63
C MET A 458 21.66 -26.39 17.13
N PRO A 459 21.88 -27.46 17.90
CA PRO A 459 21.60 -27.49 19.34
C PRO A 459 22.35 -26.40 20.12
N GLY A 460 23.55 -26.01 19.65
CA GLY A 460 24.37 -24.94 20.22
C GLY A 460 23.73 -23.54 20.16
N TYR A 461 22.80 -23.30 19.24
CA TYR A 461 22.05 -22.04 19.15
C TYR A 461 21.03 -21.89 20.30
N TRP A 462 20.27 -22.94 20.59
CA TRP A 462 19.21 -22.93 21.61
C TRP A 462 19.74 -23.08 23.04
N THR A 463 20.82 -23.86 23.19
CA THR A 463 21.34 -24.21 24.52
C THR A 463 22.43 -23.27 25.03
N GLY A 464 22.95 -22.36 24.19
CA GLY A 464 24.04 -21.45 24.55
C GLY A 464 25.37 -22.15 24.92
N LYS A 465 25.44 -23.48 24.80
CA LYS A 465 26.59 -24.34 25.13
C LYS A 465 27.30 -24.86 23.87
N GLY A 466 27.30 -24.08 22.79
CA GLY A 466 28.12 -24.35 21.61
C GLY A 466 29.59 -24.05 21.91
N GLY A 467 30.34 -25.06 22.37
CA GLY A 467 31.75 -24.93 22.70
C GLY A 467 32.64 -24.60 21.50
N ASN A 468 33.60 -23.69 21.72
CA ASN A 468 34.92 -23.46 21.09
C ASN A 468 35.16 -23.65 19.57
N LYS A 469 34.18 -24.01 18.76
CA LYS A 469 34.32 -24.19 17.31
C LYS A 469 33.10 -23.65 16.60
N VAL A 470 33.22 -22.41 16.12
CA VAL A 470 32.38 -21.92 15.03
C VAL A 470 32.91 -22.57 13.76
N GLU A 471 32.22 -23.61 13.27
CA GLU A 471 32.37 -24.10 11.90
C GLU A 471 31.37 -23.32 11.02
N GLU A 472 31.88 -22.59 10.03
CA GLU A 472 31.03 -21.96 9.02
C GLU A 472 30.38 -23.07 8.17
N GLY A 473 29.05 -23.16 8.25
CA GLY A 473 28.24 -24.03 7.40
C GLY A 473 28.23 -23.52 5.96
N GLY A 474 29.08 -24.10 5.12
CA GLY A 474 29.01 -24.04 3.66
C GLY A 474 28.65 -25.42 3.10
N ILE A 475 27.43 -25.58 2.59
CA ILE A 475 27.11 -26.68 1.68
C ILE A 475 27.96 -26.42 0.42
N CYS A 476 28.87 -27.33 0.10
CA CYS A 476 30.02 -27.20 -0.82
C CYS A 476 31.27 -26.52 -0.23
N SER A 477 31.86 -27.12 0.80
CA SER A 477 33.31 -27.14 0.95
C SER A 477 33.86 -28.38 0.22
N CYS A 478 34.26 -28.21 -1.04
CA CYS A 478 35.31 -29.07 -1.57
C CYS A 478 36.50 -28.88 -0.62
N SER A 479 36.99 -29.99 -0.07
CA SER A 479 38.19 -30.09 0.74
C SER A 479 39.34 -29.30 0.11
N ALA A 480 39.46 -28.03 0.49
CA ALA A 480 40.67 -27.28 0.32
C ALA A 480 41.63 -27.84 1.36
N SER A 481 42.51 -28.71 0.89
CA SER A 481 43.75 -29.06 1.57
C SER A 481 44.32 -27.81 2.24
N VAL A 482 44.63 -27.93 3.53
CA VAL A 482 45.46 -26.97 4.26
C VAL A 482 46.70 -26.74 3.40
N SER A 483 46.78 -25.60 2.72
CA SER A 483 48.01 -25.18 2.07
C SER A 483 48.99 -24.85 3.18
N GLU A 484 50.16 -25.50 3.15
CA GLU A 484 51.31 -25.16 3.97
C GLU A 484 51.50 -23.64 4.00
N GLN A 485 51.81 -23.13 5.19
CA GLN A 485 52.14 -21.73 5.42
C GLN A 485 53.22 -21.30 4.43
N GLU A 486 52.89 -20.37 3.52
CA GLU A 486 53.90 -19.57 2.86
C GLU A 486 54.66 -18.81 3.95
N HIS A 487 55.89 -19.25 4.23
CA HIS A 487 56.88 -18.52 5.01
C HIS A 487 57.10 -17.15 4.35
N THR A 488 56.50 -16.11 4.92
CA THR A 488 56.90 -14.73 4.67
C THR A 488 58.21 -14.43 5.42
N ILE A 489 59.11 -13.73 4.74
CA ILE A 489 60.29 -12.92 5.13
C ILE A 489 60.56 -12.86 6.65
N PRO A 490 61.83 -12.99 7.11
CA PRO A 490 62.14 -13.10 8.54
C PRO A 490 61.55 -11.92 9.30
N ASP A 491 60.62 -12.25 10.20
CA ASP A 491 60.11 -11.31 11.20
C ASP A 491 61.28 -10.85 12.08
N ASP A 492 61.20 -9.62 12.57
CA ASP A 492 62.20 -9.05 13.47
C ASP A 492 62.39 -9.96 14.72
N GLU A 493 63.59 -9.97 15.30
CA GLU A 493 63.96 -10.91 16.38
C GLU A 493 63.01 -10.80 17.60
N ASP A 494 62.56 -9.59 17.92
CA ASP A 494 61.58 -9.31 18.96
C ASP A 494 60.18 -9.87 18.64
N VAL A 495 59.76 -9.88 17.39
CA VAL A 495 58.48 -10.47 16.95
C VAL A 495 58.50 -11.99 17.08
N LEU A 496 59.62 -12.63 16.72
CA LEU A 496 59.81 -14.07 16.86
C LEU A 496 59.89 -14.50 18.34
N GLU A 497 60.56 -13.72 19.17
CA GLU A 497 60.60 -13.93 20.63
C GLU A 497 59.19 -13.88 21.22
N GLU A 498 58.43 -12.82 20.94
CA GLU A 498 57.05 -12.66 21.40
C GLU A 498 56.14 -13.79 20.91
N GLU A 499 56.25 -14.19 19.63
CA GLU A 499 55.49 -15.32 19.09
C GLU A 499 55.83 -16.63 19.83
N SER A 500 57.11 -16.85 20.16
CA SER A 500 57.56 -18.06 20.86
C SER A 500 57.02 -18.12 22.29
N ILE A 501 56.97 -16.98 22.99
CA ILE A 501 56.42 -16.83 24.34
C ILE A 501 54.92 -17.16 24.32
N ILE A 502 54.16 -16.56 23.40
CA ILE A 502 52.71 -16.78 23.31
C ILE A 502 52.39 -18.23 22.91
N LYS A 503 53.16 -18.82 22.00
CA LYS A 503 53.02 -20.24 21.64
C LYS A 503 53.29 -21.15 22.83
N LYS A 504 54.23 -20.81 23.70
CA LYS A 504 54.51 -21.56 24.93
C LYS A 504 53.37 -21.43 25.94
N ASP A 505 52.92 -20.21 26.23
CA ASP A 505 51.79 -19.94 27.13
C ASP A 505 50.50 -20.61 26.64
N ALA A 506 50.26 -20.60 25.34
CA ALA A 506 49.10 -21.25 24.74
C ALA A 506 49.15 -22.79 24.89
N ARG A 507 50.34 -23.40 24.91
CA ARG A 507 50.53 -24.85 25.14
C ARG A 507 50.39 -25.22 26.62
N GLU A 508 50.90 -24.39 27.51
CA GLU A 508 50.88 -24.61 28.96
C GLU A 508 49.53 -24.23 29.60
N GLY A 509 48.68 -23.49 28.88
CA GLY A 509 47.37 -23.07 29.36
C GLY A 509 47.43 -22.00 30.45
N THR A 510 48.60 -21.42 30.66
CA THR A 510 48.85 -20.31 31.58
C THR A 510 48.27 -19.03 31.00
N ILE A 511 47.43 -18.36 31.79
CA ILE A 511 46.93 -17.01 31.49
C ILE A 511 47.64 -16.11 32.50
N ASP A 512 48.62 -15.35 32.05
CA ASP A 512 49.25 -14.34 32.89
C ASP A 512 48.21 -13.26 33.25
N PRO A 513 47.91 -13.04 34.54
CA PRO A 513 46.94 -12.03 34.95
C PRO A 513 47.34 -10.60 34.57
N SER A 514 48.61 -10.34 34.25
CA SER A 514 49.08 -9.02 33.79
C SER A 514 48.80 -8.73 32.31
N VAL A 515 48.35 -9.74 31.54
CA VAL A 515 48.05 -9.62 30.11
C VAL A 515 46.55 -9.42 29.90
N ALA A 516 46.17 -8.24 29.43
CA ALA A 516 44.78 -7.88 29.16
C ALA A 516 44.26 -8.54 27.88
N VAL A 517 45.06 -8.57 26.82
CA VAL A 517 44.68 -9.13 25.51
C VAL A 517 45.79 -10.03 24.97
N GLN A 518 45.46 -11.28 24.70
CA GLN A 518 46.38 -12.29 24.18
C GLN A 518 45.92 -12.74 22.79
N ILE A 519 46.65 -12.42 21.72
CA ILE A 519 46.32 -12.82 20.35
C ILE A 519 47.09 -14.09 19.99
N ARG A 520 46.36 -15.15 19.60
CA ARG A 520 46.89 -16.48 19.32
C ARG A 520 46.67 -16.85 17.85
N GLY A 521 47.60 -16.44 16.98
CA GLY A 521 47.64 -16.84 15.57
C GLY A 521 46.44 -16.38 14.76
N LEU A 522 46.02 -15.13 14.92
CA LEU A 522 44.79 -14.59 14.34
C LEU A 522 44.87 -14.53 12.80
N VAL A 523 43.99 -15.27 12.12
CA VAL A 523 43.89 -15.31 10.65
C VAL A 523 42.53 -14.81 10.22
N LYS A 524 42.51 -13.96 9.20
CA LYS A 524 41.29 -13.53 8.53
C LYS A 524 41.46 -13.58 7.02
N THR A 525 40.63 -14.40 6.39
CA THR A 525 40.53 -14.50 4.93
C THR A 525 39.12 -14.15 4.50
N TYR A 526 38.99 -13.24 3.54
CA TYR A 526 37.73 -12.91 2.89
C TYR A 526 37.56 -13.79 1.66
N ALA A 527 36.44 -14.51 1.59
CA ALA A 527 36.13 -15.38 0.46
C ALA A 527 36.00 -14.58 -0.84
N GLY A 528 36.53 -15.12 -1.93
CA GLY A 528 36.41 -14.52 -3.25
C GLY A 528 34.97 -14.52 -3.75
N THR A 529 34.55 -13.44 -4.40
CA THR A 529 33.22 -13.33 -5.02
C THR A 529 33.18 -14.00 -6.38
N ARG A 530 32.06 -14.65 -6.70
CA ARG A 530 31.68 -15.06 -8.06
C ARG A 530 30.61 -14.09 -8.54
N ASP A 531 30.97 -13.22 -9.47
CA ASP A 531 30.00 -12.33 -10.11
C ASP A 531 29.43 -13.04 -11.34
N ILE A 532 28.11 -13.27 -11.34
CA ILE A 532 27.37 -13.91 -12.43
C ILE A 532 26.55 -12.81 -13.11
N GLY A 533 27.23 -11.99 -13.89
CA GLY A 533 26.63 -11.04 -14.82
C GLY A 533 26.62 -11.58 -16.25
N CYS A 534 25.64 -11.17 -17.06
CA CYS A 534 25.38 -11.56 -18.46
C CYS A 534 26.63 -12.05 -19.21
N GLY A 535 26.83 -13.38 -19.24
CA GLY A 535 27.75 -14.07 -20.13
C GLY A 535 29.23 -14.17 -19.70
N LYS A 536 29.67 -13.64 -18.55
CA LYS A 536 31.06 -13.83 -18.08
C LYS A 536 31.11 -14.08 -16.57
N CYS A 537 31.48 -15.31 -16.18
CA CYS A 537 31.76 -15.64 -14.79
C CYS A 537 33.14 -15.11 -14.39
N LYS A 538 33.19 -14.06 -13.56
CA LYS A 538 34.46 -13.56 -12.99
C LYS A 538 34.60 -14.12 -11.57
N LYS A 539 35.62 -14.95 -11.36
CA LYS A 539 35.96 -15.50 -10.04
C LYS A 539 37.12 -14.71 -9.45
N THR A 540 36.88 -14.00 -8.35
CA THR A 540 37.93 -13.32 -7.59
C THR A 540 38.63 -14.33 -6.67
N SER A 541 39.95 -14.24 -6.50
CA SER A 541 40.69 -15.08 -5.53
C SER A 541 40.38 -14.63 -4.08
N PRO A 542 40.48 -15.54 -3.09
CA PRO A 542 40.33 -15.17 -1.69
C PRO A 542 41.43 -14.18 -1.26
N TYR A 543 41.05 -13.22 -0.42
CA TYR A 543 41.95 -12.17 0.07
C TYR A 543 42.32 -12.41 1.54
N HIS A 544 43.61 -12.63 1.81
CA HIS A 544 44.14 -12.82 3.16
C HIS A 544 44.43 -11.47 3.80
N ALA A 545 43.57 -11.04 4.73
CA ALA A 545 43.67 -9.76 5.41
C ALA A 545 44.52 -9.81 6.69
N LEU A 546 44.55 -10.97 7.37
CA LEU A 546 45.45 -11.26 8.49
C LEU A 546 46.06 -12.64 8.29
N LYS A 547 47.39 -12.74 8.44
CA LYS A 547 48.18 -13.95 8.16
C LYS A 547 48.76 -14.60 9.42
N GLY A 548 47.98 -14.69 10.50
CA GLY A 548 48.42 -15.35 11.73
C GLY A 548 49.17 -14.41 12.67
N LEU A 549 48.45 -13.41 13.22
CA LEU A 549 49.01 -12.45 14.16
C LEU A 549 49.17 -13.07 15.56
N TRP A 550 50.34 -12.88 16.19
CA TRP A 550 50.63 -13.27 17.58
C TRP A 550 51.16 -12.06 18.34
N MET A 551 50.49 -11.65 19.41
CA MET A 551 50.86 -10.48 20.19
C MET A 551 50.15 -10.46 21.55
N ASN A 552 50.83 -10.03 22.61
CA ASN A 552 50.23 -9.72 23.90
C ASN A 552 50.12 -8.21 24.13
N PHE A 553 49.09 -7.81 24.88
CA PHE A 553 48.95 -6.46 25.41
C PHE A 553 48.79 -6.55 26.92
N SER A 554 49.69 -5.89 27.64
CA SER A 554 49.64 -5.82 29.09
C SER A 554 48.55 -4.85 29.56
N GLU A 555 48.09 -5.02 30.80
CA GLU A 555 47.24 -4.03 31.46
C GLU A 555 47.93 -2.65 31.50
N ASP A 556 47.12 -1.58 31.44
CA ASP A 556 47.55 -0.18 31.50
C ASP A 556 48.57 0.29 30.43
N GLN A 557 48.76 -0.50 29.36
CA GLN A 557 49.64 -0.13 28.26
C GLN A 557 48.92 0.69 27.18
N LEU A 558 49.52 1.82 26.77
CA LEU A 558 49.09 2.55 25.58
C LEU A 558 49.78 1.95 24.34
N PHE A 559 49.02 1.23 23.52
CA PHE A 559 49.52 0.64 22.28
C PHE A 559 49.03 1.40 21.04
N CYS A 560 49.91 1.61 20.06
CA CYS A 560 49.60 2.26 18.80
C CYS A 560 49.87 1.33 17.62
N LEU A 561 48.83 0.99 16.85
CA LEU A 561 48.95 0.13 15.66
C LEU A 561 49.18 0.98 14.41
N LEU A 562 50.41 0.97 13.90
CA LEU A 562 50.85 1.76 12.73
C LEU A 562 51.14 0.86 11.52
N GLY A 563 50.98 1.42 10.31
CA GLY A 563 51.28 0.70 9.06
C GLY A 563 50.57 1.31 7.84
N PRO A 564 50.92 0.90 6.61
CA PRO A 564 50.32 1.43 5.39
C PRO A 564 48.83 1.05 5.23
N ASN A 565 48.12 1.75 4.34
CA ASN A 565 46.74 1.41 3.99
C ASN A 565 46.69 0.00 3.38
N GLY A 566 45.78 -0.84 3.88
CA GLY A 566 45.69 -2.24 3.47
C GLY A 566 46.51 -3.24 4.29
N ALA A 567 47.30 -2.80 5.29
CA ALA A 567 48.09 -3.69 6.17
C ALA A 567 47.26 -4.55 7.15
N GLY A 568 45.93 -4.53 7.08
CA GLY A 568 45.07 -5.36 7.95
C GLY A 568 44.72 -4.74 9.32
N LYS A 569 45.23 -3.55 9.68
CA LYS A 569 44.98 -2.88 10.97
C LYS A 569 43.50 -2.85 11.41
N THR A 570 42.64 -2.28 10.57
CA THR A 570 41.19 -2.22 10.84
C THR A 570 40.58 -3.61 10.89
N THR A 571 41.10 -4.58 10.14
CA THR A 571 40.62 -5.97 10.17
C THR A 571 40.96 -6.64 11.49
N ALA A 572 42.17 -6.41 12.05
CA ALA A 572 42.56 -6.90 13.36
C ALA A 572 41.63 -6.36 14.45
N ILE A 573 41.40 -5.04 14.47
CA ILE A 573 40.48 -4.40 15.42
C ILE A 573 39.06 -4.95 15.28
N ASN A 574 38.55 -5.10 14.05
CA ASN A 574 37.22 -5.66 13.79
C ASN A 574 37.09 -7.13 14.26
N CYS A 575 38.18 -7.90 14.23
CA CYS A 575 38.18 -9.27 14.73
C CYS A 575 38.15 -9.31 16.27
N LEU A 576 38.98 -8.49 16.93
CA LEU A 576 39.03 -8.40 18.39
C LEU A 576 37.71 -7.87 19.00
N THR A 577 37.02 -6.98 18.28
CA THR A 577 35.76 -6.37 18.73
C THR A 577 34.52 -7.19 18.35
N GLY A 578 34.70 -8.30 17.61
CA GLY A 578 33.62 -9.21 17.21
C GLY A 578 32.74 -8.69 16.06
N ILE A 579 33.14 -7.62 15.37
CA ILE A 579 32.44 -7.12 14.16
C ILE A 579 32.57 -8.12 13.02
N THR A 580 33.77 -8.69 12.88
CA THR A 580 34.11 -9.67 11.86
C THR A 580 34.61 -10.93 12.55
N PRO A 581 34.06 -12.12 12.28
CA PRO A 581 34.53 -13.36 12.86
C PRO A 581 35.91 -13.69 12.30
N VAL A 582 36.73 -14.31 13.12
CA VAL A 582 38.05 -14.83 12.73
C VAL A 582 37.90 -16.05 11.83
N THR A 583 38.81 -16.23 10.87
CA THR A 583 38.85 -17.42 10.01
C THR A 583 39.61 -18.57 10.69
N SER A 584 40.71 -18.26 11.36
CA SER A 584 41.49 -19.19 12.19
C SER A 584 42.22 -18.43 13.30
N GLY A 585 42.78 -19.15 14.27
CA GLY A 585 43.34 -18.57 15.50
C GLY A 585 42.27 -18.16 16.51
N ASP A 586 42.70 -17.59 17.63
CA ASP A 586 41.82 -17.06 18.68
C ASP A 586 42.44 -15.81 19.33
N ALA A 587 41.67 -15.07 20.11
CA ALA A 587 42.18 -14.04 21.00
C ALA A 587 41.46 -14.13 22.35
N LEU A 588 42.22 -14.00 23.43
CA LEU A 588 41.71 -13.98 24.80
C LEU A 588 41.76 -12.55 25.33
N ILE A 589 40.64 -12.02 25.80
CA ILE A 589 40.56 -10.70 26.41
C ILE A 589 40.05 -10.90 27.83
N TYR A 590 40.89 -10.59 28.83
CA TYR A 590 40.67 -10.96 30.24
C TYR A 590 40.25 -12.43 30.41
N GLY A 591 40.93 -13.32 29.68
CA GLY A 591 40.66 -14.77 29.67
C GLY A 591 39.41 -15.22 28.89
N TYR A 592 38.64 -14.30 28.31
CA TYR A 592 37.49 -14.64 27.47
C TYR A 592 37.89 -14.78 25.99
N SER A 593 37.53 -15.91 25.37
CA SER A 593 37.77 -16.16 23.94
C SER A 593 36.80 -15.39 23.05
N ILE A 594 37.31 -14.74 21.99
CA ILE A 594 36.52 -14.08 20.96
C ILE A 594 35.76 -15.07 20.05
N ARG A 595 36.18 -16.35 19.99
CA ARG A 595 35.45 -17.40 19.26
C ARG A 595 34.24 -17.91 20.00
N SER A 596 34.22 -17.78 21.33
CA SER A 596 33.07 -18.17 22.15
C SER A 596 32.02 -17.08 22.10
N SER A 597 30.76 -17.42 21.78
CA SER A 597 29.65 -16.45 21.79
C SER A 597 29.42 -15.85 23.19
N VAL A 598 29.56 -16.68 24.23
CA VAL A 598 29.50 -16.26 25.63
C VAL A 598 30.71 -15.40 25.99
N GLY A 599 31.89 -15.76 25.50
CA GLY A 599 33.12 -14.98 25.67
C GLY A 599 32.98 -13.59 25.05
N MET A 600 32.64 -13.53 23.76
CA MET A 600 32.46 -12.29 23.01
C MET A 600 31.42 -11.35 23.63
N SER A 601 30.30 -11.88 24.15
CA SER A 601 29.29 -11.08 24.86
C SER A 601 29.83 -10.43 26.14
N LYS A 602 30.73 -11.11 26.86
CA LYS A 602 31.42 -10.53 28.03
C LYS A 602 32.47 -9.51 27.61
N ILE A 603 33.24 -9.81 26.57
CA ILE A 603 34.27 -8.92 26.02
C ILE A 603 33.68 -7.58 25.58
N GLN A 604 32.54 -7.58 24.86
CA GLN A 604 31.87 -6.35 24.41
C GLN A 604 31.35 -5.47 25.56
N ARG A 605 31.23 -6.02 26.78
CA ARG A 605 30.89 -5.24 27.99
C ARG A 605 32.12 -4.65 28.67
N LEU A 606 33.32 -5.18 28.38
CA LEU A 606 34.59 -4.74 28.95
C LEU A 606 35.31 -3.75 28.03
N ILE A 607 35.12 -3.85 26.72
CA ILE A 607 35.82 -3.03 25.71
C ILE A 607 34.93 -1.89 25.21
N GLY A 608 35.49 -0.69 25.19
CA GLY A 608 34.92 0.45 24.46
C GLY A 608 35.57 0.59 23.08
N VAL A 609 34.76 0.76 22.03
CA VAL A 609 35.25 0.93 20.65
C VAL A 609 34.77 2.25 20.09
N CYS A 610 35.70 3.06 19.57
CA CYS A 610 35.38 4.27 18.82
C CYS A 610 35.54 3.99 17.31
N PRO A 611 34.44 3.84 16.54
CA PRO A 611 34.52 3.53 15.12
C PRO A 611 35.05 4.73 14.32
N GLN A 612 35.76 4.45 13.22
CA GLN A 612 36.33 5.47 12.33
C GLN A 612 35.27 6.41 11.73
N VAL A 613 34.04 5.90 11.50
CA VAL A 613 32.87 6.72 11.19
C VAL A 613 31.97 6.71 12.40
N ILE A 614 31.99 7.79 13.18
CA ILE A 614 31.08 8.00 14.31
C ILE A 614 29.73 8.48 13.74
N SER A 615 29.00 7.60 13.05
CA SER A 615 27.69 7.93 12.48
C SER A 615 26.66 8.32 13.54
N LEU A 616 26.87 7.90 14.80
CA LEU A 616 25.97 8.19 15.92
C LEU A 616 25.95 9.68 16.30
N LEU A 617 27.11 10.37 16.21
CA LEU A 617 27.27 11.76 16.70
C LEU A 617 26.55 12.79 15.81
N LEU A 618 26.37 12.49 14.53
CA LEU A 618 25.70 13.40 13.58
C LEU A 618 24.17 13.48 13.78
N TYR A 619 23.58 12.54 14.53
CA TYR A 619 22.14 12.44 14.71
C TYR A 619 21.63 12.70 16.14
N LEU A 620 22.52 12.69 17.14
CA LEU A 620 22.15 12.73 18.56
C LEU A 620 22.87 13.91 19.26
N ASN A 621 22.16 14.68 20.10
CA ASN A 621 22.79 15.71 20.94
C ASN A 621 23.77 15.06 21.94
N GLU A 622 24.80 15.79 22.39
CA GLU A 622 25.83 15.32 23.34
C GLU A 622 25.22 14.65 24.59
N HIS A 623 24.18 15.25 25.18
CA HIS A 623 23.44 14.68 26.32
C HIS A 623 22.81 13.31 26.04
N MET A 624 22.31 13.09 24.83
CA MET A 624 21.68 11.82 24.45
C MET A 624 22.73 10.77 24.14
N CYS A 625 23.87 11.17 23.55
CA CYS A 625 25.02 10.29 23.40
C CYS A 625 25.50 9.82 24.78
N ALA A 626 25.65 10.73 25.74
CA ALA A 626 26.00 10.41 27.13
C ALA A 626 24.95 9.52 27.83
N HIS A 627 23.65 9.79 27.63
CA HIS A 627 22.58 8.98 28.22
C HIS A 627 22.51 7.56 27.63
N LEU A 628 22.73 7.43 26.32
CA LEU A 628 22.83 6.12 25.65
C LEU A 628 24.09 5.39 26.10
N HIS A 629 25.25 6.05 26.16
CA HIS A 629 26.48 5.45 26.69
C HIS A 629 26.30 4.98 28.14
N GLY A 630 25.69 5.77 29.02
CA GLY A 630 25.40 5.37 30.40
C GLY A 630 24.31 4.30 30.54
N ALA A 631 23.45 4.12 29.52
CA ALA A 631 22.47 3.05 29.47
C ALA A 631 23.03 1.73 28.90
N PHE A 632 24.07 1.81 28.06
CA PHE A 632 24.73 0.65 27.45
C PHE A 632 25.87 0.09 28.30
N PHE A 633 26.66 0.97 28.92
CA PHE A 633 27.77 0.56 29.77
C PHE A 633 27.36 0.53 31.24
N LYS A 634 27.56 -0.63 31.87
CA LYS A 634 27.65 -0.73 33.33
C LYS A 634 29.07 -0.36 33.71
N TRP A 635 29.24 0.82 34.29
CA TRP A 635 30.34 1.04 35.21
C TRP A 635 30.06 0.27 36.50
#